data_AF-A0A7W2TDB6-F1
#
_entry.id   AF-A0A7W2TDB6-F1
#
_cell.length_a   1.000
_cell.length_b   1.000
_cell.length_c   1.000
_cell.angle_alpha   90.00
_cell.angle_beta   90.00
_cell.angle_gamma   90.00
#
_symmetry.space_group_name_H-M   'P 1'
#
loop_
_entity.id
_entity.type
_entity.pdbx_description
1 polymer ?
#
loop_
_entity_poly.entity_id
_entity_poly.type
_entity_poly.pdbx_seq_one_letter_code
_entity_poly.pdbx_strand_id
1 'polypeptide(L)'
;MSSKIINIVVVCVLSFFVADRANAGLIIGNHYSDNAGIQWEYVGYFDLADGPDFFVVDNITPYNAIEAAELKFGMLLAGGDYAVSSNDEAAYPDIANFIVNHMAWYDSYGDRIVIHGESVLANIQGDSSYDAIGDISAFIGDRAMVGENINHVFKSIAVPEPSTIVIFSLAFMGLIVRRIKTNNPV
;
A
#
# COMPACT_ATOMS: atom_id res chain seq x y z
N MET A 1 -42.36 21.40 -19.74
CA MET A 1 -41.08 20.82 -20.22
C MET A 1 -41.40 19.72 -21.22
N SER A 2 -40.78 19.72 -22.39
CA SER A 2 -41.05 18.70 -23.43
C SER A 2 -40.59 17.32 -22.96
N SER A 3 -41.40 16.28 -23.19
CA SER A 3 -41.08 14.87 -22.87
C SER A 3 -39.73 14.40 -23.40
N LYS A 4 -39.23 15.03 -24.47
CA LYS A 4 -37.92 14.78 -25.08
C LYS A 4 -36.76 15.16 -24.16
N ILE A 5 -36.90 16.22 -23.35
CA ILE A 5 -35.85 16.70 -22.45
C ILE A 5 -35.76 15.79 -21.21
N ILE A 6 -36.90 15.31 -20.71
CA ILE A 6 -36.96 14.41 -19.55
C ILE A 6 -36.32 13.06 -19.88
N ASN A 7 -36.59 12.49 -21.06
CA ASN A 7 -35.98 11.22 -21.46
C ASN A 7 -34.45 11.30 -21.56
N ILE A 8 -33.89 12.42 -22.04
CA ILE A 8 -32.44 12.61 -22.12
C ILE A 8 -31.82 12.69 -20.72
N VAL A 9 -32.44 13.45 -19.80
CA VAL A 9 -31.95 13.57 -18.42
C VAL A 9 -32.01 12.22 -17.69
N VAL A 10 -33.08 11.46 -17.87
CA VAL A 10 -33.24 10.13 -17.25
C VAL A 10 -32.19 9.13 -17.76
N VAL A 11 -31.91 9.10 -19.07
CA VAL A 11 -30.87 8.22 -19.63
C VAL A 11 -29.48 8.60 -19.13
N CYS A 12 -29.16 9.91 -19.07
CA CYS A 12 -27.87 10.37 -18.53
C CYS A 12 -27.71 10.02 -17.05
N VAL A 13 -28.75 10.22 -16.23
CA VAL A 13 -28.75 9.88 -14.79
C VAL A 13 -28.62 8.37 -14.59
N LEU A 14 -29.31 7.54 -15.39
CA LEU A 14 -29.18 6.08 -15.35
C LEU A 14 -27.77 5.60 -15.73
N SER A 15 -27.09 6.24 -16.69
CA SER A 15 -25.71 5.89 -17.06
C SER A 15 -24.66 6.24 -16.00
N PHE A 16 -24.93 7.19 -15.09
CA PHE A 16 -24.05 7.46 -13.95
C PHE A 16 -24.08 6.33 -12.91
N PHE A 17 -25.19 5.62 -12.76
CA PHE A 17 -25.31 4.51 -11.80
C PHE A 17 -24.65 3.20 -12.26
N VAL A 18 -24.22 3.10 -13.52
CA VAL A 18 -23.61 1.87 -14.08
C VAL A 18 -22.06 1.94 -14.07
N ALA A 19 -21.48 3.10 -13.78
CA ALA A 19 -20.04 3.33 -13.86
C ALA A 19 -19.22 2.81 -12.65
N ASP A 20 -19.87 2.40 -11.55
CA ASP A 20 -19.17 1.99 -10.32
C ASP A 20 -18.44 0.63 -10.40
N ARG A 21 -18.43 -0.06 -11.55
CA ARG A 21 -17.84 -1.41 -11.66
C ARG A 21 -16.97 -1.68 -12.88
N ALA A 22 -16.41 -0.66 -13.52
CA ALA A 22 -15.38 -0.87 -14.55
C ALA A 22 -13.97 -0.91 -13.91
N ASN A 23 -13.67 -1.95 -13.12
CA ASN A 23 -12.31 -2.24 -12.69
C ASN A 23 -11.69 -3.19 -13.73
N ALA A 24 -11.05 -2.64 -14.76
CA ALA A 24 -10.46 -3.38 -15.86
C ALA A 24 -8.93 -3.25 -15.81
N GLY A 25 -8.30 -4.27 -15.23
CA GLY A 25 -6.87 -4.53 -15.31
C GLY A 25 -6.63 -5.96 -14.83
N LEU A 26 -5.86 -6.73 -15.58
CA LEU A 26 -5.46 -8.08 -15.23
C LEU A 26 -4.64 -8.02 -13.92
N ILE A 27 -5.30 -8.30 -12.80
CA ILE A 27 -4.69 -8.33 -11.47
C ILE A 27 -3.93 -9.65 -11.33
N ILE A 28 -2.61 -9.58 -11.30
CA ILE A 28 -1.72 -10.69 -10.92
C ILE A 28 -1.30 -10.42 -9.48
N GLY A 29 -1.69 -11.29 -8.54
CA GLY A 29 -1.39 -11.16 -7.11
C GLY A 29 -2.64 -11.05 -6.24
N ASN A 30 -2.51 -11.37 -4.94
CA ASN A 30 -3.56 -11.12 -3.95
C ASN A 30 -3.51 -9.64 -3.55
N HIS A 31 -4.66 -8.97 -3.63
CA HIS A 31 -4.80 -7.56 -3.30
C HIS A 31 -5.36 -7.42 -1.89
N TYR A 32 -4.74 -6.56 -1.10
CA TYR A 32 -5.11 -6.29 0.27
C TYR A 32 -5.37 -4.81 0.46
N SER A 33 -6.26 -4.47 1.39
CA SER A 33 -6.57 -3.09 1.71
C SER A 33 -5.97 -2.71 3.05
N ASP A 34 -5.52 -1.48 3.19
CA ASP A 34 -5.31 -0.90 4.52
C ASP A 34 -6.61 -0.31 5.09
N ASN A 35 -6.53 0.24 6.30
CA ASN A 35 -7.68 0.87 6.95
C ASN A 35 -8.13 2.18 6.28
N ALA A 36 -7.33 2.75 5.39
CA ALA A 36 -7.69 3.90 4.55
C ALA A 36 -8.35 3.47 3.22
N GLY A 37 -8.39 2.17 2.93
CA GLY A 37 -8.92 1.60 1.69
C GLY A 37 -7.93 1.62 0.52
N ILE A 38 -6.66 1.97 0.75
CA ILE A 38 -5.61 1.91 -0.28
C ILE A 38 -5.31 0.45 -0.57
N GLN A 39 -5.15 0.12 -1.85
CA GLN A 39 -4.89 -1.23 -2.32
C GLN A 39 -3.38 -1.48 -2.42
N TRP A 40 -2.98 -2.64 -1.91
CA TRP A 40 -1.60 -3.11 -1.86
C TRP A 40 -1.49 -4.52 -2.48
N GLU A 41 -0.44 -4.76 -3.25
CA GLU A 41 -0.14 -6.08 -3.84
C GLU A 41 0.88 -6.80 -2.96
N TYR A 42 0.57 -8.03 -2.55
CA TYR A 42 1.50 -8.82 -1.74
C TYR A 42 2.74 -9.23 -2.54
N VAL A 43 3.92 -9.01 -1.96
CA VAL A 43 5.23 -9.28 -2.59
C VAL A 43 5.88 -10.52 -1.98
N GLY A 44 5.76 -10.68 -0.67
CA GLY A 44 6.40 -11.77 0.08
C GLY A 44 6.52 -11.40 1.55
N TYR A 45 7.42 -12.06 2.26
CA TYR A 45 7.66 -11.80 3.67
C TYR A 45 9.14 -11.88 4.04
N PHE A 46 9.48 -11.34 5.20
CA PHE A 46 10.74 -11.60 5.86
C PHE A 46 10.54 -11.91 7.33
N ASP A 47 11.35 -12.82 7.82
CA ASP A 47 11.42 -13.08 9.24
C ASP A 47 12.39 -12.09 9.88
N LEU A 48 12.09 -11.63 11.09
CA LEU A 48 13.06 -10.90 11.90
C LEU A 48 14.36 -11.74 12.06
N ALA A 49 14.22 -13.06 12.20
CA ALA A 49 15.32 -14.02 12.30
C ALA A 49 16.14 -14.19 11.01
N ASP A 50 15.69 -13.66 9.85
CA ASP A 50 16.48 -13.66 8.61
C ASP A 50 17.64 -12.65 8.66
N GLY A 51 17.61 -11.74 9.63
CA GLY A 51 18.62 -10.70 9.80
C GLY A 51 19.96 -11.23 10.34
N PRO A 52 21.03 -10.44 10.24
CA PRO A 52 22.33 -10.77 10.83
C PRO A 52 22.21 -10.92 12.36
N ASP A 53 22.99 -11.84 12.93
CA ASP A 53 23.11 -12.01 14.37
C ASP A 53 24.08 -10.97 14.95
N PHE A 54 23.57 -10.14 15.85
CA PHE A 54 24.33 -9.10 16.55
C PHE A 54 25.51 -9.64 17.35
N PHE A 55 25.43 -10.86 17.87
CA PHE A 55 26.53 -11.45 18.63
C PHE A 55 27.66 -12.01 17.75
N VAL A 56 27.43 -12.10 16.44
CA VAL A 56 28.37 -12.69 15.47
C VAL A 56 28.95 -11.63 14.53
N VAL A 57 28.15 -10.62 14.18
CA VAL A 57 28.53 -9.59 13.22
C VAL A 57 28.62 -8.22 13.92
N ASP A 58 29.80 -7.62 13.86
CA ASP A 58 30.02 -6.26 14.34
C ASP A 58 29.46 -5.21 13.37
N ASN A 59 29.10 -4.02 13.88
CA ASN A 59 28.64 -2.85 13.12
C ASN A 59 27.42 -3.14 12.20
N ILE A 60 26.41 -3.79 12.76
CA ILE A 60 25.12 -3.96 12.08
C ILE A 60 24.36 -2.65 12.13
N THR A 61 24.03 -2.10 10.97
CA THR A 61 23.15 -0.93 10.90
C THR A 61 21.70 -1.35 11.19
N PRO A 62 21.01 -0.70 12.15
CA PRO A 62 19.59 -0.95 12.39
C PRO A 62 18.76 -0.52 11.17
N TYR A 63 17.81 -1.35 10.74
CA TYR A 63 16.90 -1.04 9.64
C TYR A 63 15.47 -0.95 10.11
N ASN A 64 14.73 0.04 9.61
CA ASN A 64 13.27 0.00 9.73
C ASN A 64 12.66 -1.04 8.78
N ALA A 65 11.37 -1.33 8.91
CA ALA A 65 10.75 -2.40 8.15
C ALA A 65 10.66 -2.08 6.64
N ILE A 66 10.52 -0.80 6.27
CA ILE A 66 10.56 -0.39 4.86
C ILE A 66 11.97 -0.56 4.29
N GLU A 67 13.00 -0.12 5.00
CA GLU A 67 14.40 -0.29 4.61
C GLU A 67 14.77 -1.77 4.49
N ALA A 68 14.30 -2.61 5.42
CA ALA A 68 14.47 -4.06 5.36
C ALA A 68 13.75 -4.67 4.14
N ALA A 69 12.55 -4.19 3.81
CA ALA A 69 11.83 -4.62 2.62
C ALA A 69 12.57 -4.22 1.34
N GLU A 70 13.09 -2.99 1.25
CA GLU A 70 13.89 -2.53 0.12
C GLU A 70 15.19 -3.33 -0.02
N LEU A 71 15.84 -3.66 1.10
CA LEU A 71 17.04 -4.49 1.12
C LEU A 71 16.77 -5.90 0.55
N LYS A 72 15.64 -6.50 0.90
CA LYS A 72 15.30 -7.88 0.52
C LYS A 72 14.67 -8.01 -0.87
N PHE A 73 13.75 -7.11 -1.21
CA PHE A 73 12.95 -7.17 -2.44
C PHE A 73 13.42 -6.20 -3.53
N GLY A 74 14.37 -5.31 -3.21
CA GLY A 74 14.87 -4.27 -4.09
C GLY A 74 14.01 -3.02 -4.06
N MET A 75 14.59 -1.90 -4.53
CA MET A 75 13.89 -0.63 -4.63
C MET A 75 12.78 -0.69 -5.69
N LEU A 76 11.63 -0.09 -5.37
CA LEU A 76 10.55 0.09 -6.33
C LEU A 76 10.90 1.19 -7.34
N LEU A 77 10.19 1.17 -8.48
CA LEU A 77 10.24 2.27 -9.45
C LEU A 77 9.71 3.56 -8.82
N ALA A 78 10.12 4.71 -9.35
CA ALA A 78 9.73 6.01 -8.83
C ALA A 78 8.20 6.15 -8.69
N GLY A 79 7.75 6.48 -7.47
CA GLY A 79 6.34 6.60 -7.12
C GLY A 79 5.67 5.30 -6.65
N GLY A 80 6.45 4.22 -6.50
CA GLY A 80 6.03 3.02 -5.79
C GLY A 80 6.48 3.04 -4.34
N ASP A 81 5.59 2.63 -3.44
CA ASP A 81 5.85 2.56 -1.99
C ASP A 81 5.71 1.12 -1.50
N TYR A 82 6.48 0.75 -0.49
CA TYR A 82 6.25 -0.48 0.28
C TYR A 82 5.36 -0.19 1.48
N ALA A 83 4.61 -1.21 1.89
CA ALA A 83 3.93 -1.30 3.18
C ALA A 83 4.23 -2.67 3.80
N VAL A 84 4.24 -2.73 5.13
CA VAL A 84 4.53 -3.92 5.91
C VAL A 84 3.38 -4.19 6.87
N SER A 85 3.09 -5.47 7.08
CA SER A 85 2.10 -5.92 8.05
C SER A 85 2.68 -6.98 8.98
N SER A 86 2.47 -6.79 10.28
CA SER A 86 2.79 -7.77 11.32
C SER A 86 1.65 -8.77 11.57
N ASN A 87 0.54 -8.62 10.85
CA ASN A 87 -0.61 -9.51 10.98
C ASN A 87 -0.30 -10.87 10.35
N ASP A 88 -0.62 -11.94 11.06
CA ASP A 88 -0.56 -13.31 10.54
C ASP A 88 -1.78 -13.60 9.67
N GLU A 89 -1.56 -13.97 8.40
CA GLU A 89 -2.62 -14.38 7.48
C GLU A 89 -3.45 -15.57 8.02
N ALA A 90 -2.82 -16.49 8.76
CA ALA A 90 -3.50 -17.65 9.34
C ALA A 90 -4.50 -17.26 10.44
N ALA A 91 -4.38 -16.07 11.01
CA ALA A 91 -5.33 -15.55 12.00
C ALA A 91 -6.67 -15.11 11.37
N TYR A 92 -6.77 -15.06 10.03
CA TYR A 92 -7.97 -14.63 9.31
C TYR A 92 -8.67 -15.82 8.64
N PRO A 93 -9.84 -16.27 9.15
CA PRO A 93 -10.62 -17.33 8.52
C PRO A 93 -11.11 -16.97 7.11
N ASP A 94 -11.31 -15.67 6.87
CA ASP A 94 -11.61 -15.10 5.56
C ASP A 94 -10.58 -14.03 5.26
N ILE A 95 -9.72 -14.32 4.28
CA ILE A 95 -8.61 -13.47 3.86
C ILE A 95 -9.07 -12.11 3.34
N ALA A 96 -10.34 -11.97 2.92
CA ALA A 96 -10.91 -10.69 2.52
C ALA A 96 -10.97 -9.68 3.69
N ASN A 97 -10.88 -10.15 4.94
CA ASN A 97 -10.83 -9.30 6.13
C ASN A 97 -9.39 -8.98 6.57
N PHE A 98 -8.37 -9.48 5.87
CA PHE A 98 -6.99 -9.12 6.17
C PHE A 98 -6.78 -7.63 5.83
N ILE A 99 -6.24 -6.90 6.80
CA ILE A 99 -5.94 -5.49 6.67
C ILE A 99 -4.43 -5.30 6.81
N VAL A 100 -3.82 -4.58 5.86
CA VAL A 100 -2.42 -4.14 5.98
C VAL A 100 -2.36 -3.11 7.11
N ASN A 101 -1.68 -3.45 8.20
CA ASN A 101 -1.74 -2.67 9.44
C ASN A 101 -0.66 -1.58 9.56
N HIS A 102 0.30 -1.53 8.63
CA HIS A 102 1.45 -0.61 8.64
C HIS A 102 2.34 -0.76 9.89
N MET A 103 2.41 -1.98 10.42
CA MET A 103 3.21 -2.33 11.58
C MET A 103 4.14 -3.49 11.23
N ALA A 104 5.26 -3.58 11.94
CA ALA A 104 6.22 -4.66 11.80
C ALA A 104 6.77 -5.09 13.16
N TRP A 105 7.30 -6.30 13.22
CA TRP A 105 8.09 -6.82 14.33
C TRP A 105 9.51 -6.25 14.28
N TYR A 106 9.96 -5.78 15.44
CA TYR A 106 11.27 -5.21 15.66
C TYR A 106 11.92 -5.85 16.87
N ASP A 107 13.22 -6.00 16.80
CA ASP A 107 14.07 -6.30 17.95
C ASP A 107 14.64 -5.00 18.52
N SER A 108 14.56 -4.78 19.84
CA SER A 108 15.03 -3.54 20.51
C SER A 108 16.30 -3.75 21.30
N TYR A 109 17.35 -2.98 21.07
CA TYR A 109 18.67 -3.26 21.65
C TYR A 109 18.61 -3.24 23.18
N GLY A 110 19.02 -4.36 23.80
CA GLY A 110 18.97 -4.52 25.26
C GLY A 110 17.56 -4.66 25.88
N ASP A 111 16.48 -4.72 25.09
CA ASP A 111 15.11 -4.93 25.58
C ASP A 111 14.45 -6.22 25.02
N ARG A 112 13.33 -6.11 24.31
CA ARG A 112 12.53 -7.24 23.83
C ARG A 112 12.04 -6.99 22.41
N ILE A 113 11.56 -8.05 21.77
CA ILE A 113 10.85 -7.96 20.50
C ILE A 113 9.49 -7.28 20.71
N VAL A 114 9.21 -6.29 19.87
CA VAL A 114 8.03 -5.42 19.97
C VAL A 114 7.51 -5.06 18.58
N ILE A 115 6.25 -4.67 18.50
CA ILE A 115 5.65 -4.21 17.25
C ILE A 115 5.72 -2.67 17.22
N HIS A 116 6.24 -2.13 16.12
CA HIS A 116 6.29 -0.69 15.84
C HIS A 116 5.76 -0.40 14.43
N GLY A 117 5.57 0.89 14.12
CA GLY A 117 5.23 1.29 12.76
C GLY A 117 6.32 0.91 11.76
N GLU A 118 5.96 0.71 10.51
CA GLU A 118 6.88 0.27 9.46
C GLU A 118 8.03 1.27 9.15
N SER A 119 7.80 2.58 9.37
CA SER A 119 8.72 3.68 9.04
C SER A 119 9.24 4.42 10.27
N VAL A 120 9.50 3.71 11.37
CA VAL A 120 10.08 4.30 12.58
C VAL A 120 11.58 4.59 12.40
N LEU A 121 12.09 5.55 13.19
CA LEU A 121 13.54 5.79 13.25
C LEU A 121 14.20 4.61 13.97
N ALA A 122 14.87 3.75 13.19
CA ALA A 122 15.49 2.52 13.68
C ALA A 122 16.79 2.76 14.47
N ASN A 123 17.66 3.66 13.97
CA ASN A 123 18.87 4.06 14.65
C ASN A 123 18.67 5.43 15.33
N ILE A 124 18.57 5.43 16.66
CA ILE A 124 18.32 6.68 17.40
C ILE A 124 19.60 7.51 17.58
N GLN A 125 20.76 6.86 17.60
CA GLN A 125 22.07 7.55 17.71
C GLN A 125 22.57 8.08 16.37
N GLY A 126 22.08 7.53 15.26
CA GLY A 126 22.46 7.89 13.90
C GLY A 126 23.86 7.45 13.51
N ASP A 127 24.40 6.43 14.18
CA ASP A 127 25.66 5.79 13.80
C ASP A 127 25.42 4.63 12.81
N SER A 128 26.31 3.64 12.77
CA SER A 128 26.17 2.48 11.88
C SER A 128 26.09 1.17 12.67
N SER A 129 25.71 1.25 13.94
CA SER A 129 25.73 0.14 14.88
C SER A 129 24.36 -0.03 15.56
N TYR A 130 24.04 -1.27 15.88
CA TYR A 130 22.92 -1.64 16.74
C TYR A 130 23.49 -1.91 18.14
N ASP A 131 23.89 -0.87 18.85
CA ASP A 131 24.63 -1.01 20.12
C ASP A 131 24.14 -0.10 21.25
N ALA A 132 23.04 0.64 21.01
CA ALA A 132 22.52 1.60 21.95
C ALA A 132 21.07 1.35 22.36
N ILE A 133 20.79 1.65 23.64
CA ILE A 133 19.42 1.62 24.16
C ILE A 133 18.56 2.59 23.34
N GLY A 134 17.49 2.06 22.76
CA GLY A 134 16.56 2.80 21.90
C GLY A 134 16.71 2.46 20.42
N ASP A 135 17.80 1.81 20.01
CA ASP A 135 17.89 1.25 18.66
C ASP A 135 16.93 0.08 18.50
N ILE A 136 16.27 0.06 17.36
CA ILE A 136 15.34 -1.01 16.98
C ILE A 136 15.65 -1.43 15.56
N SER A 137 15.55 -2.72 15.25
CA SER A 137 15.75 -3.22 13.89
C SER A 137 14.67 -4.24 13.54
N ALA A 138 14.09 -4.09 12.35
CA ALA A 138 13.17 -5.08 11.77
C ALA A 138 13.92 -6.24 11.10
N PHE A 139 15.26 -6.16 11.02
CA PHE A 139 16.08 -7.15 10.34
C PHE A 139 17.34 -7.46 11.15
N ILE A 140 17.16 -8.18 12.26
CA ILE A 140 18.26 -8.64 13.11
C ILE A 140 17.87 -9.95 13.81
N GLY A 141 18.76 -10.94 13.76
CA GLY A 141 18.50 -12.32 14.18
C GLY A 141 18.90 -12.66 15.61
N ASP A 142 19.09 -11.66 16.47
CA ASP A 142 19.58 -11.85 17.86
C ASP A 142 18.62 -12.70 18.71
N ARG A 143 17.39 -12.20 18.94
CA ARG A 143 16.39 -12.82 19.84
C ARG A 143 15.22 -13.49 19.10
N ALA A 144 15.17 -13.37 17.79
CA ALA A 144 14.06 -13.86 16.99
C ALA A 144 14.19 -15.35 16.68
N MET A 145 13.07 -16.06 16.73
CA MET A 145 13.00 -17.46 16.31
C MET A 145 12.38 -17.56 14.91
N VAL A 146 13.00 -18.36 14.05
CA VAL A 146 12.52 -18.60 12.70
C VAL A 146 11.08 -19.13 12.73
N GLY A 147 10.20 -18.44 12.02
CA GLY A 147 8.76 -18.70 11.90
C GLY A 147 7.88 -17.95 12.88
N GLU A 148 8.44 -17.16 13.81
CA GLU A 148 7.62 -16.49 14.85
C GLU A 148 7.32 -15.02 14.52
N ASN A 149 8.32 -14.24 14.12
CA ASN A 149 8.19 -12.79 13.94
C ASN A 149 8.25 -12.41 12.46
N ILE A 150 7.19 -12.78 11.75
CA ILE A 150 7.08 -12.60 10.30
C ILE A 150 6.51 -11.21 9.97
N ASN A 151 7.20 -10.52 9.07
CA ASN A 151 6.80 -9.25 8.48
C ASN A 151 6.38 -9.47 7.02
N HIS A 152 5.10 -9.27 6.73
CA HIS A 152 4.53 -9.40 5.40
C HIS A 152 4.71 -8.11 4.61
N VAL A 153 5.23 -8.18 3.39
CA VAL A 153 5.57 -7.03 2.55
C VAL A 153 4.61 -6.91 1.39
N PHE A 154 4.14 -5.69 1.18
CA PHE A 154 3.24 -5.31 0.12
C PHE A 154 3.81 -4.10 -0.62
N LYS A 155 3.48 -3.96 -1.91
CA LYS A 155 3.84 -2.80 -2.72
C LYS A 155 2.59 -2.07 -3.19
N SER A 156 2.71 -0.76 -3.36
CA SER A 156 1.64 0.08 -3.90
C SER A 156 1.25 -0.40 -5.31
N ILE A 157 -0.05 -0.47 -5.57
CA ILE A 157 -0.54 -0.73 -6.93
C ILE A 157 -0.77 0.61 -7.62
N ALA A 158 -0.24 0.77 -8.83
CA ALA A 158 -0.62 1.88 -9.69
C ALA A 158 -2.09 1.70 -10.08
N VAL A 159 -3.00 2.36 -9.35
CA VAL A 159 -4.42 2.37 -9.71
C VAL A 159 -4.54 3.23 -10.97
N PRO A 160 -5.07 2.70 -12.09
CA PRO A 160 -5.35 3.52 -13.27
C PRO A 160 -6.19 4.72 -12.85
N GLU A 161 -5.85 5.92 -13.36
CA GLU A 161 -6.59 7.13 -13.03
C GLU A 161 -8.10 6.89 -13.18
N PRO A 162 -8.94 7.35 -12.24
CA PRO A 162 -10.37 7.13 -12.31
C PRO A 162 -10.92 7.61 -13.66
N SER A 163 -11.47 6.68 -14.46
CA SER A 163 -12.12 6.97 -15.74
C SER A 163 -13.24 8.01 -15.63
N THR A 164 -13.67 8.36 -14.41
CA THR A 164 -14.51 9.51 -14.09
C THR A 164 -13.96 10.82 -14.68
N ILE A 165 -12.66 11.10 -14.65
CA ILE A 165 -12.11 12.35 -15.24
C ILE A 165 -12.35 12.37 -16.76
N VAL A 166 -12.13 11.24 -17.42
CA VAL A 166 -12.36 11.08 -18.87
C VAL A 166 -13.85 11.22 -19.20
N ILE A 167 -14.72 10.60 -18.42
CA ILE A 167 -16.19 10.67 -18.58
C ILE A 167 -16.69 12.11 -18.35
N PHE A 168 -16.23 12.79 -17.29
CA PHE A 168 -16.58 14.19 -17.04
C PHE A 168 -16.08 15.10 -18.16
N SER A 169 -14.86 14.89 -18.65
CA SER A 169 -14.29 15.64 -19.77
C SER A 169 -15.11 15.46 -21.06
N LEU A 170 -15.51 14.23 -21.38
CA LEU A 170 -16.41 13.92 -22.50
C LEU A 170 -17.79 14.57 -22.35
N ALA A 171 -18.37 14.53 -21.15
CA ALA A 171 -19.65 15.17 -20.87
C ALA A 171 -19.57 16.71 -21.04
N PHE A 172 -18.49 17.34 -20.57
CA PHE A 172 -18.25 18.77 -20.77
C PHE A 172 -18.07 19.12 -22.26
N MET A 173 -17.29 18.33 -23.00
CA MET A 173 -17.15 18.51 -24.45
C MET A 173 -18.50 18.41 -25.18
N GLY A 174 -19.35 17.44 -24.82
CA GLY A 174 -20.70 17.31 -25.38
C GLY A 174 -21.60 18.52 -25.09
N LEU A 175 -21.52 19.09 -23.88
CA LEU A 175 -22.25 20.30 -23.51
C LEU A 175 -21.77 21.54 -24.27
N ILE A 176 -20.45 21.68 -24.47
CA ILE A 176 -19.85 22.78 -25.24
C ILE A 176 -20.29 22.71 -26.71
N VAL A 177 -20.21 21.54 -27.34
CA VAL A 177 -20.65 21.34 -28.73
C VAL A 177 -22.13 21.68 -28.92
N ARG A 178 -22.98 21.30 -27.96
CA ARG A 178 -24.41 21.65 -27.99
C ARG A 178 -24.65 23.16 -27.96
N ARG A 179 -23.87 23.92 -27.17
CA ARG A 179 -24.00 25.39 -27.05
C ARG A 179 -23.54 26.12 -28.31
N ILE A 180 -22.53 25.62 -29.01
CA ILE A 180 -22.05 26.20 -30.27
C ILE A 180 -23.09 26.02 -31.38
N LYS A 181 -23.75 24.86 -31.46
CA LYS A 181 -24.79 24.60 -32.48
C LYS A 181 -26.02 25.51 -32.35
N THR A 182 -26.38 25.95 -31.14
CA THR A 182 -27.54 26.83 -30.91
C THR A 182 -27.30 28.30 -31.26
N ASN A 183 -26.05 28.69 -31.53
CA ASN A 183 -25.67 30.08 -31.80
C ASN A 183 -25.37 30.38 -33.28
N ASN A 184 -25.66 29.46 -34.22
CA ASN A 184 -25.59 29.78 -35.64
C ASN A 184 -26.90 30.50 -36.06
N PRO A 185 -26.87 31.81 -36.39
CA PRO A 185 -28.00 32.47 -37.03
C PRO A 185 -28.15 31.96 -38.47
N VAL A 186 -29.39 31.68 -38.86
CA VAL A 186 -29.83 31.64 -40.27
C VAL A 186 -29.91 33.08 -40.77
#